data_AF-A0A0G0ZI39-F1
#
_entry.id   AF-A0A0G0ZI39-F1
#
_cell.length_a   1.000
_cell.length_b   1.000
_cell.length_c   1.000
_cell.angle_alpha   90.00
_cell.angle_beta   90.00
_cell.angle_gamma   90.00
#
_symmetry.space_group_name_H-M   'P 1'
#
loop_
_entity.id
_entity.type
_entity.pdbx_description
1 polymer ?
#
loop_
_entity_poly.entity_id
_entity_poly.type
_entity_poly.pdbx_seq_one_letter_code
_entity_poly.pdbx_strand_id
1 'polypeptide(L)'
;MREDYQAVLNTAGFGKKIIGLPAAPAIWTLRILEKLRLSPLYKWVYETASKDSFVSIEKAKKILGFNPKYSNKQALLRNYKWYLENLHNFERQSGISHRAPWKQGILALAKFFF
;
A
#
# COMPACT_ATOMS: atom_id res chain seq x y z
N MET A 1 -0.64 10.05 -0.23
CA MET A 1 -0.28 8.69 -0.68
C MET A 1 1.00 8.63 -1.49
N ARG A 2 1.08 9.20 -2.71
CA ARG A 2 2.29 9.09 -3.56
C ARG A 2 3.58 9.48 -2.84
N GLU A 3 3.60 10.64 -2.19
CA GLU A 3 4.80 11.12 -1.48
C GLU A 3 5.20 10.24 -0.29
N ASP A 4 4.22 9.73 0.46
CA ASP A 4 4.46 8.87 1.62
C ASP A 4 5.07 7.53 1.20
N TYR A 5 4.51 6.89 0.17
CA TYR A 5 5.03 5.63 -0.37
C TYR A 5 6.35 5.83 -1.14
N GLN A 6 6.54 6.97 -1.82
CA GLN A 6 7.82 7.28 -2.47
C GLN A 6 8.95 7.36 -1.44
N ALA A 7 8.70 7.89 -0.24
CA ALA A 7 9.71 7.91 0.83
C ALA A 7 10.15 6.50 1.23
N VAL A 8 9.21 5.55 1.30
CA VAL A 8 9.52 4.13 1.55
C VAL A 8 10.34 3.54 0.40
N LEU A 9 9.95 3.78 -0.86
CA LEU A 9 10.71 3.31 -2.02
C LEU A 9 12.13 3.88 -2.11
N ASN A 10 12.30 5.16 -1.77
CA ASN A 10 13.61 5.77 -1.70
C ASN A 10 14.48 5.08 -0.64
N THR A 11 13.89 4.80 0.54
CA THR A 11 14.58 4.10 1.63
C THR A 11 14.92 2.66 1.27
N ALA A 12 14.09 2.01 0.46
CA ALA A 12 14.33 0.66 -0.04
C ALA A 12 15.54 0.57 -1.00
N GLY A 13 16.00 1.70 -1.57
CA GLY A 13 17.26 1.76 -2.32
C GLY A 13 17.20 1.21 -3.76
N PHE A 14 16.02 0.85 -4.28
CA PHE A 14 15.88 0.28 -5.64
C PHE A 14 15.87 1.32 -6.77
N GLY A 15 15.96 2.62 -6.48
CA GLY A 15 15.94 3.69 -7.49
C GLY A 15 14.62 3.83 -8.26
N LYS A 16 13.54 3.19 -7.80
CA LYS A 16 12.23 3.19 -8.46
C LYS A 16 11.39 4.43 -8.09
N LYS A 17 10.50 4.82 -9.01
CA LYS A 17 9.57 5.95 -8.83
C LYS A 17 8.12 5.48 -8.94
N ILE A 18 7.24 6.05 -8.12
CA ILE A 18 5.79 5.84 -8.24
C ILE A 18 5.30 6.55 -9.48
N ILE A 19 4.66 5.78 -10.37
CA ILE A 19 4.03 6.24 -11.60
C ILE A 19 2.53 6.26 -11.38
N GLY A 20 1.92 7.42 -11.59
CA GLY A 20 0.45 7.56 -11.56
C GLY A 20 -0.13 7.09 -12.89
N LEU A 21 -1.20 6.30 -12.82
CA LEU A 21 -1.99 5.92 -13.98
C LEU A 21 -3.32 6.68 -13.97
N PRO A 22 -3.91 7.00 -15.14
CA PRO A 22 -5.26 7.54 -15.19
C PRO A 22 -6.25 6.59 -14.51
N ALA A 23 -7.04 7.11 -13.56
CA ALA A 23 -7.86 6.28 -12.67
C ALA A 23 -8.91 5.45 -13.44
N ALA A 24 -9.63 6.05 -14.38
CA ALA A 24 -10.72 5.38 -15.09
C ALA A 24 -10.23 4.17 -15.93
N PRO A 25 -9.19 4.28 -16.78
CA PRO A 25 -8.61 3.11 -17.46
C PRO A 25 -8.15 2.01 -16.50
N ALA A 26 -7.42 2.38 -15.44
CA ALA A 26 -6.90 1.41 -14.47
C ALA A 26 -8.04 0.67 -13.75
N ILE A 27 -9.08 1.37 -13.31
CA ILE A 27 -10.26 0.77 -12.66
C ILE A 27 -10.99 -0.18 -13.62
N TRP A 28 -11.15 0.20 -14.89
CA TRP A 28 -11.79 -0.67 -15.89
C TRP A 28 -11.01 -1.95 -16.14
N THR A 29 -9.69 -1.87 -16.28
CA THR A 29 -8.82 -3.06 -16.40
C THR A 29 -8.98 -3.97 -15.19
N LEU A 30 -8.94 -3.41 -13.97
CA LEU A 30 -9.09 -4.18 -12.74
C LEU A 30 -10.48 -4.82 -12.60
N ARG A 31 -11.56 -4.14 -13.04
CA ARG A 31 -12.91 -4.72 -13.10
C ARG A 31 -12.99 -5.91 -14.06
N ILE A 32 -12.34 -5.84 -15.22
CA ILE A 32 -12.28 -6.97 -16.17
C ILE A 32 -11.52 -8.14 -15.54
N LEU A 33 -10.36 -7.87 -14.93
CA LEU A 33 -9.58 -8.90 -14.24
C LEU A 33 -10.33 -9.52 -13.05
N GLU A 34 -11.10 -8.73 -12.31
CA GLU A 34 -11.97 -9.22 -11.23
C GLU A 34 -13.08 -10.13 -11.78
N LYS A 35 -13.77 -9.72 -12.86
CA LYS A 35 -14.81 -10.53 -13.52
C LYS A 35 -14.27 -11.88 -14.00
N LEU A 36 -13.02 -11.90 -14.46
CA LEU A 36 -12.32 -13.13 -14.88
C LEU A 36 -11.73 -13.93 -13.70
N ARG A 37 -11.89 -13.46 -12.45
CA ARG A 37 -11.28 -14.04 -11.22
C ARG A 37 -9.75 -14.09 -11.25
N LEU A 38 -9.12 -13.19 -12.01
CA LEU A 38 -7.67 -13.07 -12.13
C LEU A 38 -7.10 -11.96 -11.23
N SER A 39 -7.93 -11.00 -10.82
CA SER A 39 -7.53 -9.93 -9.91
C SER A 39 -7.33 -10.46 -8.48
N PRO A 40 -6.17 -10.24 -7.86
CA PRO A 40 -5.97 -10.49 -6.43
C PRO A 40 -6.53 -9.37 -5.54
N LEU A 41 -7.14 -8.33 -6.13
CA LEU A 41 -7.68 -7.16 -5.44
C LEU A 41 -9.20 -7.22 -5.35
N TYR A 42 -9.74 -6.84 -4.20
CA TYR A 42 -11.18 -6.63 -4.00
C TYR A 42 -11.62 -5.28 -4.57
N LYS A 43 -12.81 -5.24 -5.20
CA LYS A 43 -13.42 -4.04 -5.80
C LYS A 43 -13.19 -2.73 -5.06
N TRP A 44 -13.48 -2.73 -3.76
CA TRP A 44 -13.42 -1.52 -2.95
C TRP A 44 -12.02 -0.88 -2.93
N VAL A 45 -10.95 -1.69 -2.92
CA VAL A 45 -9.56 -1.22 -2.88
C VAL A 45 -9.22 -0.38 -4.10
N TYR A 46 -9.51 -0.87 -5.31
CA TYR A 46 -9.12 -0.14 -6.52
C TYR A 46 -10.09 0.97 -6.90
N GLU A 47 -11.37 0.91 -6.50
CA GLU A 47 -12.34 1.98 -6.76
C GLU A 47 -12.16 3.19 -5.85
N THR A 48 -11.53 3.01 -4.69
CA THR A 48 -11.29 4.08 -3.71
C THR A 48 -9.85 4.57 -3.66
N ALA A 49 -8.89 3.81 -4.20
CA ALA A 49 -7.47 4.20 -4.19
C ALA A 49 -7.17 5.56 -4.85
N SER A 50 -8.01 6.01 -5.79
CA SER A 50 -7.86 7.32 -6.44
C SER A 50 -8.56 8.46 -5.69
N LYS A 51 -9.24 8.18 -4.58
CA LYS A 51 -10.00 9.17 -3.80
C LYS A 51 -9.23 9.50 -2.54
N ASP A 52 -9.20 10.78 -2.18
CA ASP A 52 -8.63 11.18 -0.89
C ASP A 52 -9.54 10.72 0.25
N SER A 53 -8.94 10.00 1.19
CA SER A 53 -9.59 9.55 2.42
C SER A 53 -8.63 9.74 3.58
N PHE A 54 -9.05 10.49 4.59
CA PHE A 54 -8.27 10.75 5.79
C PHE A 54 -9.16 10.76 7.03
N VAL A 55 -8.58 10.40 8.17
CA VAL A 55 -9.25 10.48 9.47
C VAL A 55 -8.78 11.75 10.17
N SER A 56 -9.69 12.68 10.40
CA SER A 56 -9.34 13.92 11.11
C SER A 56 -9.01 13.64 12.58
N ILE A 57 -7.89 14.20 13.04
CA ILE A 57 -7.44 14.15 14.44
C ILE A 57 -7.76 15.44 15.21
N GLU A 58 -8.49 16.39 14.62
CA GLU A 58 -8.76 17.69 15.23
C GLU A 58 -9.50 17.57 16.57
N LYS A 59 -10.54 16.73 16.62
CA LYS A 59 -11.29 16.48 17.86
C LYS A 59 -10.41 15.83 18.93
N ALA A 60 -9.57 14.86 18.54
CA ALA A 60 -8.64 14.20 19.45
C ALA A 60 -7.61 15.19 20.02
N LYS A 61 -7.07 16.09 19.17
CA LYS A 61 -6.17 17.17 19.60
C LYS A 61 -6.85 18.10 20.61
N LYS A 62 -8.07 18.57 20.29
CA LYS A 62 -8.80 19.55 21.10
C LYS A 62 -9.29 18.99 22.43
N ILE A 63 -9.85 17.78 22.43
CA ILE A 63 -10.55 17.21 23.59
C ILE A 63 -9.62 16.38 24.45
N LEU A 64 -8.71 15.62 23.84
CA LEU A 64 -7.86 14.66 24.55
C LEU A 64 -6.42 15.14 24.70
N GLY A 65 -6.08 16.35 24.20
CA GLY A 65 -4.70 16.83 24.16
C GLY A 65 -3.79 15.96 23.30
N PHE A 66 -4.34 15.19 22.35
CA PHE A 66 -3.56 14.25 21.54
C PHE A 66 -2.49 14.97 20.73
N ASN A 67 -1.22 14.65 20.94
CA ASN A 67 -0.11 15.19 20.16
C ASN A 67 0.54 14.09 19.30
N PRO A 68 0.29 14.05 17.97
CA PRO A 68 0.84 13.00 17.13
C PRO A 68 2.36 13.07 17.07
N LYS A 69 3.03 12.01 17.52
CA LYS A 69 4.50 11.91 17.52
C LYS A 69 5.11 11.74 16.12
N TYR A 70 4.35 11.14 15.21
CA TYR A 70 4.83 10.80 13.86
C TYR A 70 3.86 11.32 12.81
N SER A 71 4.41 11.77 11.69
CA SER A 71 3.66 11.93 10.44
C SER A 71 3.36 10.58 9.79
N ASN A 72 2.44 10.55 8.82
CA ASN A 72 2.15 9.34 8.03
C ASN A 72 3.43 8.75 7.41
N LYS A 73 4.25 9.61 6.80
CA LYS A 73 5.55 9.24 6.23
C LYS A 73 6.48 8.59 7.26
N GLN A 74 6.64 9.21 8.43
CA GLN A 74 7.48 8.66 9.50
C GLN A 74 6.94 7.32 10.03
N ALA A 75 5.62 7.19 10.18
CA ALA A 75 4.99 5.95 10.59
C ALA A 75 5.23 4.82 9.58
N LEU A 76 5.08 5.09 8.28
CA LEU A 76 5.37 4.11 7.23
C LEU A 76 6.83 3.70 7.19
N LEU A 77 7.76 4.65 7.29
CA LEU A 77 9.20 4.36 7.31
C LEU A 77 9.59 3.49 8.52
N ARG A 78 9.01 3.78 9.70
CA ARG A 78 9.22 2.97 10.91
C ARG A 78 8.69 1.55 10.71
N ASN A 79 7.50 1.40 10.15
CA ASN A 79 6.92 0.09 9.87
C ASN A 79 7.73 -0.69 8.84
N TYR A 80 8.24 -0.01 7.80
CA TYR A 80 9.11 -0.61 6.81
C TYR A 80 10.44 -1.09 7.42
N LYS A 81 11.05 -0.29 8.29
CA LYS A 81 12.25 -0.69 9.04
C LYS A 81 11.99 -1.95 9.88
N TRP A 82 10.90 -1.97 10.64
CA TRP A 82 10.50 -3.15 11.40
C TRP A 82 10.28 -4.37 10.49
N TYR A 83 9.64 -4.19 9.34
CA TYR A 83 9.45 -5.25 8.36
C TYR A 83 10.79 -5.85 7.90
N LEU A 84 11.78 -5.03 7.56
CA LEU A 84 13.11 -5.51 7.16
C LEU A 84 13.81 -6.26 8.28
N GLU A 85 13.75 -5.75 9.51
CA GLU A 85 14.35 -6.37 10.69
C GLU A 85 13.71 -7.73 11.02
N ASN A 86 12.44 -7.94 10.66
CA ASN A 86 11.66 -9.12 11.05
C ASN A 86 11.36 -10.06 9.88
N LEU A 87 11.77 -9.74 8.65
CA LEU A 87 11.41 -10.47 7.43
C LEU A 87 11.70 -11.97 7.54
N HIS A 88 12.86 -12.32 8.07
CA HIS A 88 13.32 -13.70 8.28
C HIS A 88 12.34 -14.56 9.12
N ASN A 89 11.52 -13.95 9.97
CA ASN A 89 10.58 -14.67 10.83
C ASN A 89 9.34 -15.19 10.11
N PHE A 90 8.98 -14.60 8.97
CA PHE A 90 7.73 -14.91 8.27
C PHE A 90 7.88 -15.10 6.75
N GLU A 91 9.05 -14.85 6.17
CA GLU A 91 9.28 -15.03 4.72
C GLU A 91 8.96 -16.47 4.23
N ARG A 92 9.15 -17.47 5.09
CA ARG A 92 8.89 -18.89 4.79
C ARG A 92 7.49 -19.35 5.19
N GLN A 93 6.70 -18.49 5.84
CA GLN A 93 5.35 -18.82 6.25
C GLN A 93 4.38 -18.50 5.12
N SER A 94 3.72 -19.53 4.59
CA SER A 94 2.58 -19.36 3.69
C SER A 94 1.28 -19.44 4.51
N GLY A 95 0.34 -18.53 4.25
CA GLY A 95 -0.91 -18.46 4.98
C GLY A 95 -1.90 -17.47 4.38
N ILE A 96 -3.15 -17.55 4.81
CA ILE A 96 -4.26 -16.68 4.38
C ILE A 96 -4.42 -15.44 5.27
N SER A 97 -3.53 -15.24 6.24
CA SER A 97 -3.58 -14.11 7.17
C SER A 97 -2.71 -12.94 6.72
N HIS A 98 -2.93 -11.75 7.30
CA HIS A 98 -2.11 -10.54 7.06
C HIS A 98 -0.63 -10.67 7.46
N ARG A 99 -0.20 -11.84 7.96
CA ARG A 99 1.19 -12.13 8.37
C ARG A 99 1.98 -12.91 7.31
N ALA A 100 1.34 -13.34 6.23
CA ALA A 100 1.99 -14.05 5.14
C ALA A 100 2.21 -13.14 3.92
N PRO A 101 3.24 -13.39 3.09
CA PRO A 101 3.48 -12.63 1.86
C PRO A 101 2.27 -12.65 0.91
N TRP A 102 1.97 -11.49 0.32
CA TRP A 102 0.81 -11.32 -0.57
C TRP A 102 1.00 -12.06 -1.90
N LYS A 103 0.03 -12.92 -2.25
CA LYS A 103 -0.04 -13.55 -3.57
C LYS A 103 -0.50 -12.52 -4.61
N GLN A 104 0.44 -12.06 -5.43
CA GLN A 104 0.24 -10.97 -6.39
C GLN A 104 -0.58 -11.35 -7.64
N GLY A 105 -0.85 -12.65 -7.88
CA GLY A 105 -1.63 -13.11 -9.02
C GLY A 105 -1.16 -12.52 -10.35
N ILE A 106 -2.11 -12.13 -11.21
CA ILE A 106 -1.82 -11.53 -12.52
C ILE A 106 -1.08 -10.18 -12.44
N LEU A 107 -1.12 -9.50 -11.29
CA LEU A 107 -0.42 -8.22 -11.12
C LEU A 107 1.10 -8.37 -11.07
N ALA A 108 1.61 -9.58 -10.87
CA ALA A 108 3.04 -9.85 -11.00
C ALA A 108 3.59 -9.47 -12.39
N LEU A 109 2.75 -9.55 -13.44
CA LEU A 109 3.12 -9.16 -14.81
C LEU A 109 3.47 -7.68 -14.92
N ALA A 110 2.90 -6.82 -14.07
CA ALA A 110 3.20 -5.40 -14.08
C ALA A 110 4.69 -5.11 -13.77
N LYS A 111 5.39 -6.01 -13.06
CA LYS A 111 6.83 -5.88 -12.75
C LYS A 111 7.73 -5.92 -13.98
N PHE A 112 7.25 -6.41 -15.12
CA PHE A 112 8.01 -6.36 -16.37
C PHE A 112 8.03 -4.96 -16.98
N PHE A 113 7.08 -4.11 -16.61
CA PHE A 113 6.92 -2.76 -17.18
C PHE A 113 7.41 -1.65 -16.25
N PHE A 114 7.54 -1.92 -14.94
CA PHE A 114 7.87 -0.94 -13.89
C PHE A 114 9.09 -1.36 -13.07
#